data_AF-A0A7R9YCW3-F1
#
_entry.id   AF-A0A7R9YCW3-F1
#
_cell.length_a   1.000
_cell.length_b   1.000
_cell.length_c   1.000
_cell.angle_alpha   90.00
_cell.angle_beta   90.00
_cell.angle_gamma   90.00
#
_symmetry.space_group_name_H-M   'P 1'
#
loop_
_entity.id
_entity.type
_entity.pdbx_description
1 polymer ?
#
loop_
_entity_poly.entity_id
_entity_poly.type
_entity_poly.pdbx_seq_one_letter_code
_entity_poly.pdbx_strand_id
1 'polypeptide(L)'
;RGSFDYWSSRCSGPAEDLGSCTPLATTRRPVIIIPGLIGSVIEARLDKQEVPGALCTKKADWFTLWMGLSELLPGMWRCFLDNIRLTYLGNGTVADAAGVTTR
;
A
#
# COMPACT_ATOMS: atom_id res chain seq x y z
N ARG A 1 32.27 24.31 -13.33
CA ARG A 1 32.27 25.47 -12.41
C ARG A 1 30.84 25.61 -11.90
N GLY A 2 30.57 25.11 -10.68
CA GLY A 2 29.23 25.02 -10.10
C GLY A 2 29.25 24.03 -8.95
N SER A 3 29.66 24.49 -7.76
CA SER A 3 29.63 23.71 -6.53
C SER A 3 28.21 23.80 -5.96
N PHE A 4 27.59 22.66 -5.69
CA PHE A 4 26.28 22.57 -5.04
C PHE A 4 26.53 22.37 -3.54
N ASP A 5 26.61 23.48 -2.80
CA ASP A 5 26.93 23.50 -1.37
C ASP A 5 25.68 23.20 -0.54
N TYR A 6 25.28 21.91 -0.45
CA TYR A 6 24.05 21.49 0.26
C TYR A 6 24.23 21.23 1.77
N TRP A 7 25.34 21.66 2.37
CA TRP A 7 25.60 21.43 3.81
C TRP A 7 26.35 22.61 4.45
N SER A 8 25.67 23.76 4.59
CA SER A 8 26.09 24.75 5.58
C SER A 8 24.89 25.28 6.36
N SER A 9 24.61 24.62 7.48
CA SER A 9 23.84 25.20 8.57
C SER A 9 24.68 26.34 9.16
N ARG A 10 24.49 27.57 8.70
CA ARG A 10 25.07 28.75 9.36
C ARG A 10 24.33 28.98 10.69
N CYS A 11 24.85 28.45 11.79
CA CYS A 11 24.60 29.06 13.10
C CYS A 11 25.59 30.25 13.20
N SER A 12 25.07 31.46 13.11
CA SER A 12 25.85 32.70 13.20
C SER A 12 25.84 33.19 14.64
N GLY A 13 26.81 32.75 15.45
CA GLY A 13 26.99 33.20 16.83
C GLY A 13 28.38 32.84 17.36
N PRO A 14 28.93 33.56 18.35
CA PRO A 14 30.19 33.21 19.00
C PRO A 14 30.09 31.81 19.61
N ALA A 15 31.19 31.06 19.57
CA ALA A 15 31.27 29.62 19.84
C ALA A 15 31.04 29.20 21.31
N GLU A 16 30.43 30.03 22.15
CA GLU A 16 30.28 29.80 23.59
C GLU A 16 28.83 29.52 24.05
N ASP A 17 27.83 29.57 23.16
CA ASP A 17 26.44 29.26 23.50
C ASP A 17 25.91 28.04 22.72
N LEU A 18 26.04 26.85 23.32
CA LEU A 18 25.44 25.57 22.88
C LEU A 18 23.89 25.53 22.95
N GLY A 19 23.22 26.68 22.87
CA GLY A 19 21.80 26.81 23.22
C GLY A 19 20.90 27.57 22.23
N SER A 20 21.43 28.19 21.16
CA SER A 20 20.58 29.05 20.31
C SER A 20 20.82 28.88 18.80
N CYS A 21 20.61 27.69 18.27
CA CYS A 21 20.14 27.59 16.89
C CYS A 21 18.61 27.63 16.95
N THR A 22 17.99 28.78 16.64
CA THR A 22 16.53 28.89 16.46
C THR A 22 16.11 27.84 15.43
N PRO A 23 15.19 26.91 15.75
CA PRO A 23 14.67 26.01 14.74
C PRO A 23 14.07 26.86 13.63
N LEU A 24 14.57 26.72 12.40
CA LEU A 24 13.91 27.27 11.22
C LEU A 24 12.45 26.85 11.33
N ALA A 25 11.54 27.83 11.46
CA ALA A 25 10.11 27.57 11.40
C ALA A 25 9.86 26.79 10.12
N THR A 26 9.73 25.47 10.27
CA THR A 26 9.72 24.56 9.13
C THR A 26 8.29 24.62 8.65
N THR A 27 8.02 25.53 7.71
CA THR A 27 6.79 25.51 6.92
C THR A 27 6.76 24.18 6.19
N ARG A 28 6.19 23.15 6.83
CA ARG A 28 6.14 21.80 6.31
C ARG A 28 5.17 21.82 5.14
N ARG A 29 5.70 21.65 3.93
CA ARG A 29 4.86 21.53 2.75
C ARG A 29 4.19 20.15 2.78
N PRO A 30 2.87 20.05 2.55
CA PRO A 30 2.21 18.75 2.47
C PRO A 30 2.79 17.97 1.28
N VAL A 31 3.02 16.67 1.48
CA VAL A 31 3.47 15.74 0.45
C VAL A 31 2.41 14.66 0.30
N ILE A 32 1.95 14.43 -0.92
CA ILE A 32 1.03 13.33 -1.26
C ILE A 32 1.87 12.22 -1.89
N ILE A 33 1.75 11.01 -1.36
CA ILE A 33 2.42 9.82 -1.89
C ILE A 33 1.36 8.98 -2.60
N ILE A 34 1.54 8.80 -3.91
CA ILE A 34 0.73 7.89 -4.72
C ILE A 34 1.57 6.63 -4.92
N PRO A 35 1.16 5.48 -4.36
CA PRO A 35 1.91 4.25 -4.52
C PRO A 35 1.86 3.77 -5.97
N GLY A 36 2.90 3.04 -6.39
CA GLY A 36 2.90 2.32 -7.66
C GLY A 36 2.03 1.06 -7.59
N LEU A 37 2.08 0.28 -8.68
CA LEU A 37 1.47 -1.05 -8.71
C LEU A 37 1.98 -1.89 -7.53
N ILE A 38 1.08 -2.66 -6.90
CA ILE A 38 1.40 -3.54 -5.77
C ILE A 38 1.76 -2.78 -4.45
N GLY A 39 1.91 -1.45 -4.48
CA GLY A 39 2.38 -0.66 -3.33
C GLY A 39 1.31 -0.25 -2.31
N SER A 40 0.09 -0.80 -2.39
CA SER A 40 -1.01 -0.50 -1.47
C SER A 40 -1.68 -1.78 -0.99
N VAL A 41 -2.31 -1.71 0.18
CA VAL A 41 -3.07 -2.82 0.74
C VAL A 41 -4.46 -2.86 0.09
N ILE A 42 -4.94 -4.07 -0.17
CA ILE A 42 -6.30 -4.35 -0.65
C ILE A 42 -6.98 -5.23 0.40
N GLU A 43 -8.16 -4.82 0.82
CA GLU A 43 -9.00 -5.65 1.67
C GLU A 43 -10.13 -6.27 0.87
N ALA A 44 -10.58 -7.46 1.27
CA ALA A 44 -11.69 -8.13 0.62
C ALA A 44 -12.67 -8.75 1.62
N ARG A 45 -13.91 -8.91 1.19
CA ARG A 45 -14.96 -9.71 1.84
C ARG A 45 -15.42 -10.80 0.88
N LEU A 46 -15.69 -12.00 1.40
CA LEU A 46 -16.11 -13.16 0.60
C LEU A 46 -17.53 -13.61 0.96
N ASP A 47 -18.34 -13.85 -0.06
CA ASP A 47 -19.59 -14.60 -0.03
C ASP A 47 -19.74 -15.42 -1.32
N LYS A 48 -18.88 -16.44 -1.46
CA LYS A 48 -18.73 -17.24 -2.68
C LYS A 48 -19.54 -18.53 -2.60
N GLN A 49 -20.17 -18.91 -3.71
CA GLN A 49 -20.87 -20.20 -3.85
C GLN A 49 -19.88 -21.35 -4.10
N GLU A 50 -18.87 -21.09 -4.94
CA GLU A 50 -17.86 -22.05 -5.38
C GLU A 50 -16.44 -21.53 -5.08
N VAL A 51 -15.53 -22.47 -4.81
CA VAL A 51 -14.10 -22.20 -4.58
C VAL A 51 -13.27 -23.29 -5.27
N PRO A 52 -12.02 -22.99 -5.69
CA PRO A 52 -11.23 -23.88 -6.54
C PRO A 52 -10.62 -25.08 -5.80
N GLY A 53 -10.71 -25.13 -4.47
CA GLY A 53 -10.16 -26.23 -3.69
C GLY A 53 -10.62 -26.23 -2.23
N ALA A 54 -10.45 -27.37 -1.56
CA ALA A 54 -10.92 -27.60 -0.19
C ALA A 54 -10.24 -26.69 0.87
N LEU A 55 -9.07 -26.14 0.56
CA LEU A 55 -8.33 -25.23 1.44
C LEU A 55 -8.80 -23.78 1.33
N CYS A 56 -9.72 -23.47 0.40
CA CYS A 56 -10.17 -22.11 0.16
C CYS A 56 -11.44 -21.77 0.94
N THR A 57 -11.48 -20.56 1.49
CA THR A 57 -12.62 -20.07 2.27
C THR A 57 -13.70 -19.52 1.34
N LYS A 58 -14.96 -19.93 1.57
CA LYS A 58 -16.13 -19.43 0.83
C LYS A 58 -16.66 -18.11 1.37
N LYS A 59 -16.70 -17.97 2.70
CA LYS A 59 -17.26 -16.81 3.39
C LYS A 59 -16.27 -16.27 4.41
N ALA A 60 -15.99 -14.98 4.32
CA ALA A 60 -15.09 -14.29 5.23
C ALA A 60 -15.52 -12.82 5.33
N ASP A 61 -15.46 -12.25 6.54
CA ASP A 61 -15.55 -10.81 6.71
C ASP A 61 -14.25 -10.13 6.20
N TRP A 62 -14.17 -8.80 6.30
CA TRP A 62 -13.05 -8.03 5.78
C TRP A 62 -11.70 -8.57 6.27
N PHE A 63 -10.85 -8.95 5.32
CA PHE A 63 -9.49 -9.42 5.57
C PHE A 63 -8.52 -8.79 4.57
N THR A 64 -7.23 -8.76 4.91
CA THR A 64 -6.18 -8.33 3.99
C THR A 64 -6.00 -9.35 2.87
N LEU A 65 -6.45 -9.00 1.67
CA LEU A 65 -6.27 -9.82 0.47
C LEU A 65 -4.86 -9.64 -0.13
N TRP A 66 -4.31 -8.41 -0.05
CA TRP A 66 -2.95 -8.04 -0.45
C TRP A 66 -2.44 -6.97 0.52
N MET A 67 -1.29 -7.02 1.18
CA MET A 67 -0.24 -8.04 1.25
C MET A 67 -0.37 -8.85 2.54
N GLY A 68 -1.11 -9.95 2.49
CA GLY A 68 -1.24 -10.92 3.57
C GLY A 68 -0.17 -12.03 3.52
N LEU A 69 -0.25 -12.94 4.48
CA LEU A 69 0.59 -14.15 4.50
C LEU A 69 0.08 -15.22 3.52
N SER A 70 -1.18 -15.12 3.08
CA SER A 70 -1.85 -16.16 2.30
C SER A 70 -1.24 -16.36 0.90
N GLU A 71 -0.63 -15.31 0.38
CA GLU A 71 -0.03 -15.23 -0.93
C GLU A 71 1.34 -15.93 -0.99
N LEU A 72 1.99 -16.06 0.17
CA LEU A 72 3.32 -16.68 0.31
C LEU A 72 3.22 -18.18 0.64
N LEU A 73 2.05 -18.66 1.05
CA LEU A 73 1.87 -20.03 1.51
C LEU A 73 1.58 -20.98 0.32
N PRO A 74 2.37 -22.06 0.15
CA PRO A 74 2.13 -23.08 -0.87
C PRO A 74 0.71 -23.66 -0.75
N GLY A 75 0.02 -23.80 -1.89
CA GLY A 75 -1.35 -24.29 -1.94
C GLY A 75 -2.43 -23.22 -1.74
N MET A 76 -2.16 -22.12 -1.02
CA MET A 76 -3.12 -21.02 -0.83
C MET A 76 -3.10 -19.97 -1.95
N TRP A 77 -2.03 -19.93 -2.76
CA TRP A 77 -1.94 -19.06 -3.95
C TRP A 77 -3.13 -19.23 -4.90
N ARG A 78 -3.68 -20.44 -5.03
CA ARG A 78 -4.87 -20.71 -5.86
C ARG A 78 -6.12 -19.99 -5.34
N CYS A 79 -6.29 -19.93 -4.02
CA CYS A 79 -7.38 -19.21 -3.39
C CYS A 79 -7.19 -17.69 -3.58
N PHE A 80 -5.96 -17.20 -3.38
CA PHE A 80 -5.62 -15.80 -3.60
C PHE A 80 -5.94 -15.35 -5.04
N LEU A 81 -5.47 -16.10 -6.05
CA LEU A 81 -5.74 -15.76 -7.45
C LEU A 81 -7.22 -15.78 -7.82
N ASP A 82 -7.99 -16.73 -7.28
CA ASP A 82 -9.43 -16.79 -7.53
C ASP A 82 -10.22 -15.66 -6.84
N ASN A 83 -9.64 -15.04 -5.80
CA ASN A 83 -10.23 -13.91 -5.11
C ASN A 83 -9.82 -12.56 -5.73
N ILE A 84 -8.57 -12.40 -6.18
CA ILE A 84 -8.07 -11.14 -6.76
C ILE A 84 -8.36 -10.97 -8.25
N ARG A 85 -8.78 -12.03 -8.95
CA ARG A 85 -9.08 -11.95 -10.38
C ARG A 85 -10.18 -10.94 -10.68
N LEU A 86 -10.03 -10.26 -11.81
CA LEU A 86 -11.05 -9.37 -12.36
C LEU A 86 -11.76 -10.06 -13.53
N THR A 87 -13.07 -9.86 -13.60
CA THR A 87 -13.91 -10.34 -14.70
C THR A 87 -14.14 -9.19 -15.68
N TYR A 88 -13.77 -9.40 -16.94
CA TYR A 88 -14.03 -8.44 -17.99
C TYR A 88 -15.49 -8.54 -18.47
N LEU A 89 -16.21 -7.41 -18.48
CA LEU A 89 -17.65 -7.38 -18.81
C LEU A 89 -17.95 -7.12 -20.29
N GLY A 90 -16.92 -6.99 -21.15
CA GLY A 90 -17.10 -6.83 -22.60
C GLY A 90 -17.33 -5.38 -23.06
N ASN A 91 -17.75 -4.48 -22.17
CA ASN A 91 -18.03 -3.06 -22.45
C ASN A 91 -16.90 -2.11 -22.00
N GLY A 92 -15.67 -2.60 -21.88
CA GLY A 92 -14.55 -1.82 -21.34
C GLY A 92 -14.50 -1.71 -19.82
N THR A 93 -15.44 -2.35 -19.10
CA THR A 93 -15.45 -2.36 -17.63
C THR A 93 -15.00 -3.71 -17.06
N VAL A 94 -14.53 -3.67 -15.83
CA VAL A 94 -14.10 -4.83 -15.05
C VAL A 94 -14.90 -4.89 -13.75
N ALA A 95 -15.13 -6.09 -13.27
CA ALA A 95 -15.76 -6.34 -11.98
C ALA A 95 -14.92 -7.31 -11.16
N ASP A 96 -15.12 -7.28 -9.84
CA ASP A 96 -14.54 -8.25 -8.93
C ASP A 96 -14.98 -9.69 -9.27
N ALA A 97 -14.24 -10.68 -8.79
CA ALA A 97 -14.65 -12.07 -8.87
C ALA A 97 -16.04 -12.28 -8.20
N ALA A 98 -16.83 -13.23 -8.71
CA ALA A 98 -18.15 -13.50 -8.17
C ALA A 98 -18.10 -13.81 -6.66
N GLY A 99 -18.89 -13.08 -5.87
CA GLY A 99 -18.92 -13.22 -4.41
C GLY A 99 -17.70 -12.61 -3.70
N VAL A 100 -16.93 -11.74 -4.37
CA VAL A 100 -15.84 -10.96 -3.77
C VAL A 100 -16.21 -9.48 -3.80
N THR A 101 -15.85 -8.77 -2.74
CA THR A 101 -15.97 -7.30 -2.68
C THR A 101 -14.66 -6.75 -2.14
N THR A 102 -14.02 -5.84 -2.90
CA THR A 102 -12.75 -5.21 -2.53
C THR A 102 -12.93 -3.76 -2.04
N ARG A 103 -11.97 -3.28 -1.23
CA ARG A 103 -11.86 -1.86 -0.82
C ARG A 103 -10.40 -1.46 -0.58
#